data_AF-A0A0D7BPC2-F1
#
_entry.id   AF-A0A0D7BPC2-F1
#
_cell.length_a   1.000
_cell.length_b   1.000
_cell.length_c   1.000
_cell.angle_alpha   90.00
_cell.angle_beta   90.00
_cell.angle_gamma   90.00
#
_symmetry.space_group_name_H-M   'P 1'
#
loop_
_entity.id
_entity.type
_entity.pdbx_description
1 polymer ?
#
loop_
_entity_poly.entity_id
_entity_poly.type
_entity_poly.pdbx_seq_one_letter_code
_entity_poly.pdbx_strand_id
1 'polypeptide(L)'
;MTISRGRLDQSTLRYCLSLSSSHLIADPTTSSASNEGVRKWLIGFNRLVDVLLVLHDRDELEVETLNAASRACSECWSVAGTWHGLEEGREGVRLVAAKLQGLLDPNQKTYKGQAIYTP
;
A
#
# COMPACT_ATOMS: atom_id res chain seq x y z
N MET A 1 -8.98 -2.58 -14.14
CA MET A 1 -9.79 -3.58 -13.40
C MET A 1 -10.91 -4.05 -14.30
N THR A 2 -10.87 -5.31 -14.70
CA THR A 2 -11.94 -5.96 -15.48
C THR A 2 -12.58 -7.04 -14.62
N ILE A 3 -13.88 -7.26 -14.81
CA ILE A 3 -14.61 -8.34 -14.15
C ILE A 3 -14.49 -9.56 -15.05
N SER A 4 -13.91 -10.65 -14.56
CA SER A 4 -13.97 -11.95 -15.24
C SER A 4 -14.57 -12.98 -14.27
N ARG A 5 -15.67 -13.62 -14.68
CA ARG A 5 -16.41 -14.62 -13.89
C ARG A 5 -16.82 -14.18 -12.47
N GLY A 6 -17.13 -12.89 -12.27
CA GLY A 6 -17.62 -12.38 -10.99
C GLY A 6 -16.54 -12.11 -9.94
N ARG A 7 -15.24 -12.32 -10.25
CA ARG A 7 -14.13 -11.85 -9.42
C ARG A 7 -13.43 -10.67 -10.10
N LEU A 8 -13.11 -9.65 -9.30
CA LEU A 8 -12.33 -8.50 -9.74
C LEU A 8 -10.90 -8.92 -10.04
N ASP A 9 -10.39 -8.65 -11.25
CA ASP A 9 -8.96 -8.78 -11.51
C ASP A 9 -8.16 -7.72 -10.74
N GLN A 10 -7.32 -8.19 -9.81
CA GLN A 10 -6.50 -7.36 -8.92
C GLN A 10 -5.07 -7.13 -9.47
N SER A 11 -4.75 -7.58 -10.70
CA SER A 11 -3.43 -7.39 -11.32
C SER A 11 -3.03 -5.91 -11.41
N THR A 12 -3.95 -5.03 -11.83
CA THR A 12 -3.71 -3.58 -11.90
C THR A 12 -3.45 -2.99 -10.53
N LEU A 13 -4.16 -3.45 -9.49
CA LEU A 13 -3.97 -2.98 -8.12
C LEU A 13 -2.57 -3.34 -7.60
N ARG A 14 -2.13 -4.59 -7.82
CA ARG A 14 -0.77 -5.02 -7.49
C ARG A 14 0.30 -4.22 -8.21
N TYR A 15 0.08 -3.92 -9.50
CA TYR A 15 0.97 -3.06 -10.26
C TYR A 15 1.05 -1.64 -9.66
N CYS A 16 -0.09 -1.01 -9.36
CA CYS A 16 -0.11 0.30 -8.70
C CYS A 16 0.59 0.30 -7.33
N LEU A 17 0.42 -0.76 -6.53
CA LEU A 17 1.12 -0.92 -5.25
C LEU A 17 2.63 -0.98 -5.46
N SER A 18 3.11 -1.76 -6.44
CA SER A 18 4.55 -1.86 -6.75
C SER A 18 5.19 -0.54 -7.17
N LEU A 19 4.41 0.40 -7.70
CA LEU A 19 4.88 1.73 -8.09
C LEU A 19 4.93 2.73 -6.92
N SER A 20 4.37 2.40 -5.76
CA SER A 20 4.17 3.35 -4.66
C SER A 20 5.49 3.88 -4.11
N SER A 21 6.51 3.03 -3.97
CA SER A 21 7.83 3.43 -3.47
C SER A 21 8.57 4.36 -4.44
N SER A 22 8.41 4.16 -5.75
CA SER A 22 8.98 5.06 -6.77
C SER A 22 8.27 6.43 -6.79
N HIS A 23 6.94 6.45 -6.67
CA HIS A 23 6.17 7.71 -6.68
C HIS A 23 6.35 8.52 -5.39
N LEU A 24 6.73 7.87 -4.27
CA LEU A 24 7.14 8.57 -3.06
C LEU A 24 8.36 9.48 -3.29
N ILE A 25 9.22 9.15 -4.25
CA ILE A 25 10.37 9.98 -4.64
C ILE A 25 10.00 10.93 -5.79
N ALA A 26 9.25 10.45 -6.78
CA ALA A 26 8.91 11.22 -7.97
C ALA A 26 7.94 12.39 -7.70
N ASP A 27 6.91 12.18 -6.89
CA ASP A 27 5.88 13.21 -6.65
C ASP A 27 6.44 14.44 -5.94
N PRO A 28 7.30 14.32 -4.90
CA PRO A 28 7.93 15.47 -4.27
C PRO A 28 8.96 16.18 -5.16
N THR A 29 9.66 15.45 -6.02
CA THR A 29 10.72 16.02 -6.89
C THR A 29 10.19 16.74 -8.12
N THR A 30 8.94 16.47 -8.50
CA THR A 30 8.28 17.08 -9.67
C THR A 30 7.26 18.16 -9.31
N SER A 31 6.91 18.30 -8.03
CA SER A 31 5.98 19.31 -7.55
C SER A 31 6.68 20.64 -7.25
N SER A 32 6.09 21.75 -7.71
CA SER A 32 6.66 23.10 -7.56
C SER A 32 6.60 23.66 -6.14
N ALA A 33 5.77 23.08 -5.27
CA ALA A 33 5.58 23.47 -3.88
C ALA A 33 6.15 22.38 -2.94
N SER A 34 7.02 22.79 -2.01
CA SER A 34 7.58 21.90 -0.99
C SER A 34 6.44 21.31 -0.14
N ASN A 35 6.35 19.97 -0.11
CA ASN A 35 5.40 19.10 0.60
C ASN A 35 4.09 18.74 -0.14
N GLU A 36 3.74 19.38 -1.25
CA GLU A 36 2.51 19.02 -1.97
C GLU A 36 2.57 17.60 -2.57
N GLY A 37 3.76 17.22 -3.06
CA GLY A 37 4.00 15.90 -3.67
C GLY A 37 3.80 14.75 -2.69
N VAL A 38 4.40 14.82 -1.49
CA VAL A 38 4.27 13.79 -0.45
C VAL A 38 2.80 13.62 -0.05
N ARG A 39 2.07 14.73 0.08
CA ARG A 39 0.65 14.68 0.45
C ARG A 39 -0.20 14.03 -0.64
N LYS A 40 0.03 14.36 -1.92
CA LYS A 40 -0.67 13.72 -3.05
C LYS A 40 -0.37 12.23 -3.14
N TRP A 41 0.90 11.86 -3.01
CA TRP A 41 1.33 10.48 -2.93
C TRP A 41 0.60 9.74 -1.79
N LEU A 42 0.54 10.33 -0.59
CA LEU A 42 -0.10 9.72 0.57
C LEU A 42 -1.60 9.50 0.36
N ILE A 43 -2.28 10.44 -0.29
CA ILE A 43 -3.68 10.29 -0.68
C ILE A 43 -3.83 9.10 -1.63
N GLY A 44 -2.99 9.02 -2.68
CA GLY A 44 -3.01 7.90 -3.62
C GLY A 44 -2.76 6.55 -2.95
N PHE A 45 -1.72 6.47 -2.12
CA PHE A 45 -1.37 5.24 -1.42
C PHE A 45 -2.47 4.79 -0.45
N ASN A 46 -3.09 5.71 0.30
CA ASN A 46 -4.24 5.40 1.13
C ASN A 46 -5.43 4.89 0.31
N ARG A 47 -5.70 5.46 -0.86
CA ARG A 47 -6.81 5.01 -1.72
C ARG A 47 -6.60 3.61 -2.26
N LEU A 48 -5.37 3.23 -2.59
CA LEU A 48 -5.05 1.84 -2.95
C LEU A 48 -5.36 0.90 -1.78
N VAL A 49 -4.99 1.27 -0.56
CA VAL A 49 -5.25 0.46 0.66
C VAL A 49 -6.74 0.40 0.98
N ASP A 50 -7.48 1.50 0.83
CA ASP A 50 -8.94 1.52 1.03
C ASP A 50 -9.63 0.52 0.08
N VAL A 51 -9.14 0.36 -1.16
CA VAL A 51 -9.64 -0.68 -2.09
C VAL A 51 -9.36 -2.09 -1.55
N LEU A 52 -8.20 -2.34 -0.92
CA LEU A 52 -7.93 -3.63 -0.27
C LEU A 52 -8.91 -3.92 0.86
N LEU A 53 -9.24 -2.91 1.67
CA LEU A 53 -10.21 -3.07 2.76
C LEU A 53 -11.60 -3.43 2.23
N VAL A 54 -12.04 -2.78 1.14
CA VAL A 54 -13.33 -3.10 0.49
C VAL A 54 -13.31 -4.51 -0.10
N LEU A 55 -12.19 -4.94 -0.70
CA LEU A 55 -12.05 -6.31 -1.20
C LEU A 55 -12.07 -7.34 -0.07
N HIS A 56 -11.48 -7.01 1.09
CA HIS A 56 -11.51 -7.88 2.25
C HIS A 56 -12.93 -8.05 2.80
N ASP A 57 -13.68 -6.95 2.94
CA ASP A 57 -15.06 -6.95 3.41
C ASP A 57 -16.00 -7.78 2.50
N ARG A 58 -15.68 -7.85 1.20
CA ARG A 58 -16.40 -8.68 0.22
C ARG A 58 -15.90 -10.12 0.12
N ASP A 59 -14.95 -10.51 0.96
CA ASP A 59 -14.23 -11.79 0.89
C ASP A 59 -13.47 -12.04 -0.44
N GLU A 60 -13.27 -10.99 -1.25
CA GLU A 60 -12.65 -11.05 -2.58
C GLU A 60 -11.14 -10.79 -2.55
N LEU A 61 -10.58 -10.26 -1.46
CA LEU A 61 -9.16 -9.91 -1.38
C LEU A 61 -8.26 -11.15 -1.51
N GLU A 62 -7.38 -11.10 -2.51
CA GLU A 62 -6.38 -12.12 -2.78
C GLU A 62 -5.16 -11.97 -1.85
N VAL A 63 -4.60 -13.09 -1.41
CA VAL A 63 -3.40 -13.13 -0.54
C VAL A 63 -2.22 -12.47 -1.24
N GLU A 64 -2.09 -12.66 -2.56
CA GLU A 64 -1.07 -12.06 -3.40
C GLU A 64 -1.17 -10.52 -3.42
N THR A 65 -2.39 -9.98 -3.35
CA THR A 65 -2.63 -8.53 -3.30
C THR A 65 -2.25 -7.95 -1.95
N LEU A 66 -2.59 -8.64 -0.85
CA LEU A 66 -2.15 -8.24 0.48
C LEU A 66 -0.63 -8.32 0.61
N ASN A 67 -0.01 -9.36 0.07
CA ASN A 67 1.45 -9.50 -0.02
C ASN A 67 2.11 -8.32 -0.75
N ALA A 68 1.54 -7.92 -1.90
CA ALA A 68 2.03 -6.75 -2.64
C ALA A 68 1.92 -5.47 -1.82
N ALA A 69 0.84 -5.29 -1.06
CA ALA A 69 0.67 -4.12 -0.19
C ALA A 69 1.64 -4.12 1.00
N SER A 70 1.84 -5.25 1.67
CA SER A 70 2.83 -5.38 2.75
C SER A 70 4.24 -5.08 2.27
N ARG A 71 4.62 -5.57 1.08
CA ARG A 71 5.91 -5.28 0.46
C ARG A 71 6.06 -3.80 0.11
N ALA A 72 5.06 -3.22 -0.57
CA ALA A 72 5.06 -1.79 -0.89
C ALA A 72 5.17 -0.93 0.37
N CYS A 73 4.49 -1.30 1.47
CA CYS A 73 4.58 -0.61 2.75
C CYS A 73 6.00 -0.65 3.33
N SER A 74 6.68 -1.80 3.30
CA SER A 74 8.08 -1.94 3.74
C SER A 74 9.05 -1.12 2.89
N GLU A 75 8.89 -1.15 1.57
CA GLU A 75 9.72 -0.36 0.66
C GLU A 75 9.51 1.13 0.88
N CYS A 76 8.26 1.60 1.01
CA CYS A 76 7.94 3.00 1.29
C CYS A 76 8.49 3.45 2.64
N TRP A 77 8.45 2.58 3.66
CA TRP A 77 9.07 2.86 4.97
C TRP A 77 10.57 3.09 4.83
N SER A 78 11.24 2.22 4.08
CA SER A 78 12.68 2.30 3.85
C SER A 78 13.05 3.58 3.07
N VAL A 79 12.29 3.91 2.02
CA VAL A 79 12.49 5.13 1.21
C VAL A 79 12.26 6.40 2.04
N ALA A 80 11.13 6.49 2.74
CA ALA A 80 10.82 7.63 3.61
C ALA A 80 11.84 7.83 4.73
N GLY A 81 12.48 6.75 5.20
CA GLY A 81 13.54 6.82 6.20
C GLY A 81 14.91 7.23 5.66
N THR A 82 15.12 7.18 4.34
CA THR A 82 16.45 7.41 3.71
C THR A 82 16.63 8.85 3.21
N TRP A 83 15.55 9.54 2.83
CA TRP A 83 15.61 10.87 2.19
C TRP A 83 15.08 11.95 3.13
N HIS A 84 15.78 13.08 3.19
CA HIS A 84 15.34 14.24 3.97
C HIS A 84 14.13 14.92 3.28
N GLY A 85 13.14 15.37 4.05
CA GLY A 85 11.92 15.99 3.52
C GLY A 85 10.77 15.01 3.24
N LEU A 86 10.92 13.72 3.59
CA LEU A 86 9.87 12.68 3.46
C LEU A 86 9.28 12.24 4.81
N GLU A 87 9.47 13.02 5.87
CA GLU A 87 9.05 12.68 7.23
C GLU A 87 7.52 12.48 7.34
N GLU A 88 6.73 13.31 6.64
CA GLU A 88 5.28 13.13 6.51
C GLU A 88 4.92 11.81 5.81
N GLY A 89 5.74 11.38 4.85
CA GLY A 89 5.59 10.10 4.17
C GLY A 89 5.70 8.94 5.14
N ARG A 90 6.62 9.02 6.12
CA ARG A 90 6.83 7.97 7.12
C ARG A 90 5.63 7.78 8.04
N GLU A 91 5.04 8.88 8.51
CA GLU A 91 3.80 8.80 9.31
C GLU A 91 2.65 8.23 8.48
N GLY A 92 2.54 8.65 7.22
CA GLY A 92 1.57 8.09 6.28
C GLY A 92 1.70 6.58 6.07
N VAL A 93 2.93 6.08 5.90
CA VAL A 93 3.21 4.63 5.80
C VAL A 93 2.81 3.91 7.08
N ARG A 94 3.07 4.50 8.26
CA ARG A 94 2.69 3.90 9.55
C ARG A 94 1.18 3.70 9.67
N LEU A 95 0.39 4.70 9.27
CA LEU A 95 -1.07 4.61 9.28
C LEU A 95 -1.59 3.52 8.32
N VAL A 96 -0.96 3.38 7.14
CA VAL A 96 -1.26 2.30 6.20
C VAL A 96 -0.90 0.94 6.80
N ALA A 97 0.28 0.81 7.41
CA ALA A 97 0.71 -0.44 8.06
C ALA A 97 -0.30 -0.89 9.12
N ALA A 98 -0.81 0.04 9.94
CA ALA A 98 -1.83 -0.25 10.94
C ALA A 98 -3.14 -0.78 10.31
N LYS A 99 -3.58 -0.19 9.18
CA LYS A 99 -4.74 -0.70 8.42
C LYS A 99 -4.50 -2.14 7.92
N LEU A 100 -3.31 -2.42 7.38
CA LEU A 100 -2.97 -3.76 6.87
C LEU A 100 -2.87 -4.79 8.01
N GLN A 101 -2.32 -4.42 9.17
CA GLN A 101 -2.28 -5.28 10.36
C GLN A 101 -3.68 -5.69 10.84
N GLY A 102 -4.66 -4.78 10.70
CA GLY A 102 -6.06 -5.06 11.00
C GLY A 102 -6.71 -6.13 10.10
N LEU A 103 -6.10 -6.45 8.95
CA LEU A 103 -6.58 -7.50 8.05
C LEU A 103 -6.03 -8.89 8.41
N LEU A 104 -4.97 -8.96 9.21
CA LEU A 104 -4.24 -10.21 9.45
C LEU A 104 -4.98 -11.09 10.45
N ASP A 105 -4.70 -12.39 10.36
CA ASP A 105 -5.13 -13.36 11.35
C ASP A 105 -4.55 -13.00 12.74
N PRO A 106 -5.09 -13.53 13.86
CA PRO A 106 -4.63 -13.17 15.21
C PRO A 106 -3.13 -13.34 15.48
N ASN A 107 -2.44 -14.16 14.69
CA ASN A 107 -0.99 -14.36 14.77
C ASN A 107 -0.15 -13.23 14.14
N GLN A 108 -0.79 -12.27 13.44
CA GLN A 108 -0.18 -11.13 12.75
C GLN A 108 0.86 -11.51 11.68
N LYS A 109 0.80 -12.74 11.16
CA LYS A 109 1.75 -13.30 10.18
C LYS A 109 1.08 -13.99 9.01
N THR A 110 -0.21 -14.29 9.13
CA THR A 110 -0.99 -14.94 8.08
C THR A 110 -2.24 -14.13 7.75
N TYR A 111 -2.77 -14.40 6.56
CA TYR A 111 -4.08 -13.94 6.12
C TYR A 111 -4.84 -15.12 5.55
N LYS A 112 -5.99 -15.47 6.15
CA LYS A 112 -6.75 -16.68 5.78
C LYS A 112 -5.88 -17.94 5.84
N GLY A 113 -4.99 -18.03 6.83
CA GLY A 113 -4.08 -19.15 7.02
C GLY A 113 -2.87 -19.21 6.08
N GLN A 114 -2.75 -18.28 5.12
CA GLN A 114 -1.60 -18.21 4.22
C GLN A 114 -0.58 -17.19 4.72
N ALA A 115 0.71 -17.51 4.58
CA ALA A 115 1.77 -16.61 4.98
C ALA A 115 1.76 -15.32 4.15
N ILE A 116 1.94 -14.19 4.83
CA ILE A 116 2.15 -12.89 4.20
C ILE A 116 3.61 -12.46 4.31
N TYR A 117 4.02 -11.54 3.45
CA TYR A 117 5.32 -10.90 3.47
C TYR A 117 5.49 -10.16 4.79
N THR A 118 6.52 -10.55 5.53
CA THR A 118 7.01 -9.88 6.73
C THR A 118 8.42 -9.34 6.43
N PRO A 119 8.64 -8.04 6.50
CA PRO A 119 9.96 -7.45 6.32
C PRO A 119 10.95 -7.82 7.42
#